data_AF-A0A2D8D872-F1
#
_entry.id   AF-A0A2D8D872-F1
#
_cell.length_a   1.000
_cell.length_b   1.000
_cell.length_c   1.000
_cell.angle_alpha   90.00
_cell.angle_beta   90.00
_cell.angle_gamma   90.00
#
_symmetry.space_group_name_H-M   'P 1'
#
loop_
_entity.id
_entity.type
_entity.pdbx_description
1 polymer ?
#
loop_
_entity_poly.entity_id
_entity_poly.type
_entity_poly.pdbx_seq_one_letter_code
_entity_poly.pdbx_strand_id
1 'polypeptide(L)'
;MLPRQVFILGTALHSELTNLGNGVTAALFMVSGYLFGKSEWDAMFRPDLASRMLGPVKSLLPLTALFSVASAILATLLLGHPFSWPSALLFADLLDFPPGSTIIRSSVIYWYLHSLLKLLMLTFVLQWAVGRFFRSAASQFAFVCAAAAVFFAVRLAMPYVVSPQNLEFTPTSLRVFQTNPLAMIPLFYIGIALSAEPRRGMRLAMLAAIAGLAMLNVPIFGLYSSVFIAAKAFIILFMREVPVPRVLARPVFLIAASSLYIYLVHTWVDRPLQALTPDAIRGSIVFPVLVTVAGIFSGIALMASLERARMHWRQDLASLARRLRPHRVRGAAEEPSKYRR
;
A
#
# COMPACT_ATOMS: atom_id res chain seq x y z
N MET A 1 19.57 -11.63 13.45
CA MET A 1 18.16 -12.08 13.58
C MET A 1 17.36 -11.44 12.45
N LEU A 2 17.02 -12.21 11.41
CA LEU A 2 16.25 -11.71 10.25
C LEU A 2 14.75 -11.66 10.60
N PRO A 3 13.98 -10.66 10.12
CA PRO A 3 12.60 -10.48 10.54
C PRO A 3 11.73 -11.59 9.95
N ARG A 4 11.22 -12.45 10.83
CA ARG A 4 10.25 -13.53 10.55
C ARG A 4 8.86 -13.03 10.10
N GLN A 5 8.69 -11.74 9.80
CA GLN A 5 7.37 -11.10 9.92
C GLN A 5 6.78 -10.48 8.63
N VAL A 6 7.36 -10.71 7.45
CA VAL A 6 6.80 -10.20 6.19
C VAL A 6 6.40 -11.35 5.27
N PHE A 7 5.41 -12.14 5.68
CA PHE A 7 4.83 -13.22 4.85
C PHE A 7 3.31 -13.08 4.63
N ILE A 8 2.76 -11.87 4.79
CA ILE A 8 1.37 -11.57 4.44
C ILE A 8 1.35 -10.70 3.18
N LEU A 9 2.06 -11.07 2.12
CA LEU A 9 1.92 -10.38 0.82
C LEU A 9 2.22 -11.31 -0.38
N GLY A 10 2.01 -12.62 -0.22
CA GLY A 10 2.27 -13.61 -1.28
C GLY A 10 1.04 -14.17 -1.98
N THR A 11 -0.16 -14.08 -1.39
CA THR A 11 -1.31 -14.90 -1.83
C THR A 11 -2.65 -14.15 -1.69
N ALA A 12 -2.73 -12.99 -2.33
CA ALA A 12 -4.01 -12.35 -2.62
C ALA A 12 -4.22 -12.30 -4.14
N LEU A 13 -4.55 -13.48 -4.67
CA LEU A 13 -5.40 -13.73 -5.84
C LEU A 13 -5.10 -13.00 -7.15
N HIS A 14 -4.48 -13.74 -8.07
CA HIS A 14 -4.40 -13.47 -9.51
C HIS A 14 -5.69 -13.77 -10.29
N SER A 15 -6.80 -14.04 -9.61
CA SER A 15 -8.13 -14.07 -10.20
C SER A 15 -8.88 -12.80 -9.79
N GLU A 16 -9.14 -11.91 -10.76
CA GLU A 16 -9.94 -10.68 -10.64
C GLU A 16 -9.35 -9.43 -9.94
N LEU A 17 -8.04 -9.19 -10.06
CA LEU A 17 -7.43 -7.86 -9.83
C LEU A 17 -7.95 -6.75 -10.77
N THR A 18 -8.80 -7.10 -11.74
CA THR A 18 -9.28 -6.21 -12.81
C THR A 18 -10.51 -5.40 -12.42
N ASN A 19 -11.20 -5.76 -11.33
CA ASN A 19 -12.35 -5.01 -10.85
C ASN A 19 -11.92 -4.02 -9.75
N LEU A 20 -11.60 -2.79 -10.17
CA LEU A 20 -11.33 -1.65 -9.29
C LEU A 20 -12.39 -1.53 -8.18
N GLY A 21 -11.95 -1.44 -6.92
CA GLY A 21 -12.86 -1.21 -5.78
C GLY A 21 -13.56 -2.45 -5.22
N ASN A 22 -13.18 -3.65 -5.68
CA ASN A 22 -13.75 -4.92 -5.21
C ASN A 22 -13.09 -5.48 -3.92
N GLY A 23 -13.46 -6.71 -3.55
CA GLY A 23 -12.94 -7.42 -2.38
C GLY A 23 -11.41 -7.61 -2.34
N VAL A 24 -10.74 -7.62 -3.49
CA VAL A 24 -9.27 -7.76 -3.57
C VAL A 24 -8.58 -6.45 -3.16
N THR A 25 -9.09 -5.31 -3.63
CA THR A 25 -8.62 -4.00 -3.20
C THR A 25 -8.81 -3.79 -1.69
N ALA A 26 -9.99 -4.15 -1.19
CA ALA A 26 -10.32 -4.12 0.23
C ALA A 26 -9.32 -4.93 1.07
N ALA A 27 -8.96 -6.13 0.62
CA ALA A 27 -7.96 -6.98 1.24
C ALA A 27 -6.55 -6.33 1.26
N LEU A 28 -6.13 -5.68 0.18
CA LEU A 28 -4.83 -5.01 0.09
C LEU A 28 -4.69 -3.86 1.12
N PHE A 29 -5.74 -3.08 1.33
CA PHE A 29 -5.73 -2.02 2.35
C PHE A 29 -5.68 -2.59 3.77
N MET A 30 -6.44 -3.65 4.05
CA MET A 30 -6.36 -4.32 5.35
C MET A 30 -4.96 -4.88 5.63
N VAL A 31 -4.35 -5.55 4.65
CA VAL A 31 -2.99 -6.07 4.76
C VAL A 31 -1.98 -4.93 4.94
N SER A 32 -2.12 -3.84 4.18
CA SER A 32 -1.24 -2.68 4.31
C SER A 32 -1.33 -2.03 5.67
N GLY A 33 -2.55 -1.90 6.21
CA GLY A 33 -2.78 -1.43 7.56
C GLY A 33 -2.13 -2.33 8.60
N TYR A 34 -2.24 -3.65 8.43
CA TYR A 34 -1.57 -4.61 9.31
C TYR A 34 -0.04 -4.46 9.27
N LEU A 35 0.56 -4.37 8.09
CA LEU A 35 2.00 -4.20 7.93
C LEU A 35 2.47 -2.86 8.51
N PHE A 36 1.76 -1.78 8.22
CA PHE A 36 2.03 -0.46 8.77
C PHE A 36 1.93 -0.46 10.30
N GLY A 37 0.84 -1.03 10.83
CA GLY A 37 0.64 -1.20 12.26
C GLY A 37 1.66 -2.14 12.89
N LYS A 38 2.33 -3.03 12.15
CA LYS A 38 3.44 -3.84 12.67
C LYS A 38 4.75 -3.07 12.73
N SER A 39 5.02 -2.23 11.74
CA SER A 39 6.29 -1.48 11.65
C SER A 39 6.29 -0.19 12.45
N GLU A 40 5.14 0.49 12.55
CA GLU A 40 5.05 1.86 13.06
C GLU A 40 4.18 2.00 14.33
N TRP A 41 3.74 0.89 14.96
CA TRP A 41 2.86 0.95 16.15
C TRP A 41 3.37 1.93 17.20
N ASP A 42 4.62 1.75 17.64
CA ASP A 42 5.21 2.60 18.68
C ASP A 42 5.39 4.04 18.21
N ALA A 43 5.69 4.25 16.92
CA ALA A 43 5.87 5.57 16.33
C ALA A 43 4.55 6.35 16.22
N MET A 44 3.42 5.66 16.04
CA MET A 44 2.10 6.28 16.06
C MET A 44 1.85 6.98 17.39
N PHE A 45 2.12 6.30 18.50
CA PHE A 45 1.64 6.79 19.80
C PHE A 45 2.70 7.52 20.62
N ARG A 46 3.88 7.73 20.06
CA ARG A 46 4.98 8.46 20.67
C ARG A 46 5.24 9.75 19.91
N PRO A 47 4.90 10.93 20.46
CA PRO A 47 5.06 12.21 19.77
C PRO A 47 6.49 12.48 19.28
N ASP A 48 7.49 12.01 20.03
CA ASP A 48 8.92 12.08 19.69
C ASP A 48 9.28 11.26 18.44
N LEU A 49 8.47 10.27 18.09
CA LEU A 49 8.70 9.34 17.00
C LEU A 49 7.73 9.49 15.83
N ALA A 50 6.77 10.43 15.89
CA ALA A 50 5.73 10.59 14.85
C ALA A 50 6.33 10.79 13.44
N SER A 51 7.48 11.46 13.33
CA SER A 51 8.18 11.64 12.05
C SER A 51 8.67 10.33 11.41
N ARG A 52 8.81 9.24 12.19
CA ARG A 52 9.16 7.90 11.69
C ARG A 52 8.03 7.27 10.88
N MET A 53 6.78 7.62 11.16
CA MET A 53 5.61 7.20 10.36
C MET A 53 5.69 7.67 8.90
N LEU A 54 6.50 8.69 8.60
CA LEU A 54 6.76 9.15 7.23
C LEU A 54 7.79 8.27 6.50
N GLY A 55 8.42 7.30 7.15
CA GLY A 55 9.38 6.37 6.56
C GLY A 55 8.79 5.63 5.35
N PRO A 56 7.62 4.96 5.50
CA PRO A 56 6.91 4.35 4.38
C PRO A 56 6.60 5.33 3.25
N VAL A 57 6.14 6.55 3.56
CA VAL A 57 5.87 7.60 2.56
C VAL A 57 7.15 7.97 1.81
N LYS A 58 8.26 8.22 2.52
CA LYS A 58 9.56 8.54 1.92
C LYS A 58 10.10 7.42 1.03
N SER A 59 9.74 6.17 1.31
CA SER A 59 10.17 5.02 0.49
C SER A 59 9.26 4.80 -0.71
N LEU A 60 7.94 4.95 -0.55
CA LEU A 60 6.94 4.64 -1.57
C LEU A 60 6.75 5.80 -2.55
N LEU A 61 6.80 7.05 -2.09
CA LEU A 61 6.52 8.23 -2.90
C LEU A 61 7.47 8.37 -4.10
N PRO A 62 8.81 8.30 -3.96
CA PRO A 62 9.70 8.44 -5.11
C PRO A 62 9.54 7.29 -6.10
N LEU A 63 9.32 6.07 -5.60
CA LEU A 63 9.09 4.90 -6.44
C LEU A 63 7.79 5.03 -7.23
N THR A 64 6.72 5.45 -6.56
CA THR A 64 5.41 5.68 -7.18
C THR A 64 5.52 6.78 -8.24
N ALA A 65 6.15 7.91 -7.91
CA ALA A 65 6.36 9.01 -8.85
C ALA A 65 7.20 8.58 -10.07
N LEU A 66 8.32 7.89 -9.86
CA LEU A 66 9.17 7.39 -10.94
C LEU A 66 8.39 6.43 -11.85
N PHE A 67 7.67 5.48 -11.25
CA PHE A 67 6.89 4.52 -12.02
C PHE A 67 5.73 5.18 -12.75
N SER A 68 5.08 6.18 -12.15
CA SER A 68 4.02 6.99 -12.79
C SER A 68 4.55 7.74 -14.00
N VAL A 69 5.70 8.41 -13.87
CA VAL A 69 6.36 9.11 -14.99
C VAL A 69 6.79 8.12 -16.08
N ALA A 70 7.37 6.98 -15.71
CA ALA A 70 7.79 5.97 -16.68
C ALA A 70 6.61 5.41 -17.48
N SER A 71 5.47 5.11 -16.84
CA SER A 71 4.27 4.69 -17.57
C SER A 71 3.65 5.81 -18.40
N ALA A 72 3.72 7.07 -17.93
CA ALA A 72 3.25 8.21 -18.71
C ALA A 72 4.02 8.35 -20.02
N ILE A 73 5.35 8.27 -19.94
CA ILE A 73 6.25 8.28 -21.09
C ILE A 73 5.95 7.08 -22.00
N LEU A 74 5.86 5.88 -21.44
CA LEU A 74 5.60 4.65 -22.19
C LEU A 74 4.26 4.70 -22.94
N ALA A 75 3.19 5.11 -22.26
CA ALA A 75 1.85 5.21 -22.85
C ALA A 75 1.76 6.27 -23.94
N THR A 76 2.38 7.43 -23.70
CA THR A 76 2.32 8.57 -24.63
C THR A 76 3.23 8.35 -25.84
N LEU A 77 4.47 7.92 -25.62
CA LEU A 77 5.49 7.80 -26.69
C LEU A 77 5.39 6.51 -27.48
N LEU A 78 5.12 5.36 -26.83
CA LEU A 78 5.17 4.06 -27.52
C LEU A 78 3.80 3.56 -27.97
N LEU A 79 2.72 4.02 -27.34
CA LEU A 79 1.38 3.49 -27.61
C LEU A 79 0.42 4.55 -28.18
N GLY A 80 0.86 5.79 -28.34
CA GLY A 80 0.04 6.88 -28.87
C GLY A 80 -1.24 7.17 -28.07
N HIS A 81 -1.30 6.71 -26.81
CA HIS A 81 -2.47 6.90 -25.97
C HIS A 81 -2.29 8.16 -25.09
N PRO A 82 -3.32 9.01 -24.97
CA PRO A 82 -3.28 10.13 -24.05
C PRO A 82 -3.15 9.61 -22.62
N PHE A 83 -2.09 10.02 -21.93
CA PHE A 83 -1.89 9.70 -20.52
C PHE A 83 -2.57 10.73 -19.61
N SER A 84 -3.25 10.28 -18.56
CA SER A 84 -3.83 11.15 -17.54
C SER A 84 -2.73 11.73 -16.63
N TRP A 85 -2.22 12.92 -16.95
CA TRP A 85 -1.28 13.65 -16.11
C TRP A 85 -1.70 13.84 -14.65
N PRO A 86 -3.00 14.01 -14.31
CA PRO A 86 -3.44 13.97 -12.91
C PRO A 86 -3.07 12.68 -12.18
N SER A 87 -3.08 11.54 -12.88
CA SER A 87 -2.59 10.26 -12.35
C SER A 87 -1.06 10.22 -12.28
N ALA A 88 -0.32 10.93 -13.13
CA ALA A 88 1.15 11.03 -12.99
C ALA A 88 1.56 11.81 -11.73
N LEU A 89 0.82 12.89 -11.47
CA LEU A 89 1.15 13.90 -10.46
C LEU A 89 0.61 13.56 -9.06
N LEU A 90 0.11 12.33 -8.86
CA LEU A 90 -0.55 11.91 -7.62
C LEU A 90 -1.78 12.76 -7.27
N PHE A 91 -2.34 13.46 -8.27
CA PHE A 91 -3.47 14.38 -8.14
C PHE A 91 -4.82 13.68 -8.22
N ALA A 92 -4.85 12.34 -8.36
CA ALA A 92 -6.11 11.58 -8.29
C ALA A 92 -6.81 11.98 -6.99
N ASP A 93 -7.98 12.62 -7.03
CA ASP A 93 -8.63 13.18 -5.85
C ASP A 93 -8.97 12.08 -4.83
N LEU A 94 -9.18 12.45 -3.58
CA LEU A 94 -9.69 11.49 -2.58
C LEU A 94 -11.10 10.99 -2.91
N LEU A 95 -11.73 11.55 -3.95
CA LEU A 95 -13.13 11.39 -4.25
C LEU A 95 -13.37 10.62 -5.55
N ASP A 96 -12.58 10.84 -6.61
CA ASP A 96 -12.88 10.27 -7.94
C ASP A 96 -11.70 9.59 -8.65
N PHE A 97 -12.03 8.48 -9.32
CA PHE A 97 -11.29 7.97 -10.46
C PHE A 97 -11.79 8.75 -11.69
N PRO A 98 -10.91 9.34 -12.54
CA PRO A 98 -11.35 10.27 -13.58
C PRO A 98 -12.39 9.62 -14.51
N PRO A 99 -13.59 10.21 -14.64
CA PRO A 99 -14.65 9.65 -15.47
C PRO A 99 -14.19 9.58 -16.94
N GLY A 100 -14.50 8.48 -17.62
CA GLY A 100 -14.11 8.25 -19.01
C GLY A 100 -12.71 7.68 -19.21
N SER A 101 -11.91 7.48 -18.15
CA SER A 101 -10.66 6.73 -18.28
C SER A 101 -10.97 5.24 -18.41
N THR A 102 -10.52 4.61 -19.50
CA THR A 102 -10.51 3.15 -19.59
C THR A 102 -9.74 2.61 -18.40
N ILE A 103 -10.37 1.77 -17.59
CA ILE A 103 -9.72 1.06 -16.49
C ILE A 103 -8.71 0.10 -17.11
N ILE A 104 -7.49 0.58 -17.29
CA ILE A 104 -6.35 -0.26 -17.63
C ILE A 104 -5.87 -0.82 -16.29
N ARG A 105 -5.49 -2.11 -16.27
CA ARG A 105 -5.03 -2.81 -15.05
C ARG A 105 -3.92 -2.04 -14.30
N SER A 106 -3.09 -1.26 -15.00
CA SER A 106 -2.07 -0.37 -14.42
C SER A 106 -2.67 0.77 -13.60
N SER A 107 -3.78 1.34 -14.03
CA SER A 107 -4.49 2.43 -13.35
C SER A 107 -4.99 2.03 -11.95
N VAL A 108 -5.30 0.74 -11.73
CA VAL A 108 -5.70 0.19 -10.43
C VAL A 108 -4.57 0.29 -9.40
N ILE A 109 -3.35 -0.02 -9.83
CA ILE A 109 -2.16 -0.04 -8.97
C ILE A 109 -1.74 1.39 -8.62
N TYR A 110 -1.79 2.30 -9.59
CA TYR A 110 -1.57 3.73 -9.34
C TYR A 110 -2.58 4.29 -8.35
N TRP A 111 -3.87 4.03 -8.60
CA TRP A 111 -4.93 4.44 -7.70
C TRP A 111 -4.72 3.88 -6.29
N TYR A 112 -4.33 2.61 -6.17
CA TYR A 112 -4.03 1.98 -4.88
C TYR A 112 -2.84 2.64 -4.18
N LEU A 113 -1.73 2.88 -4.88
CA LEU A 113 -0.54 3.53 -4.32
C LEU A 113 -0.83 4.96 -3.87
N HIS A 114 -1.57 5.74 -4.67
CA HIS A 114 -1.94 7.10 -4.31
C HIS A 114 -2.83 7.10 -3.07
N SER A 115 -3.84 6.23 -3.07
CA SER A 115 -4.73 6.04 -1.93
C SER A 115 -3.94 5.67 -0.69
N LEU A 116 -3.04 4.69 -0.77
CA LEU A 116 -2.20 4.27 0.35
C LEU A 116 -1.32 5.42 0.86
N LEU A 117 -0.67 6.18 -0.01
CA LEU A 117 0.12 7.35 0.39
C LEU A 117 -0.73 8.38 1.15
N LYS A 118 -1.95 8.66 0.66
CA LYS A 118 -2.88 9.55 1.34
C LYS A 118 -3.37 9.00 2.67
N LEU A 119 -3.64 7.70 2.76
CA LEU A 119 -4.01 7.05 4.03
C LEU A 119 -2.88 7.16 5.06
N LEU A 120 -1.63 6.96 4.64
CA LEU A 120 -0.47 7.12 5.51
C LEU A 120 -0.33 8.57 6.00
N MET A 121 -0.49 9.55 5.11
CA MET A 121 -0.47 10.97 5.47
C MET A 121 -1.63 11.35 6.38
N LEU A 122 -2.84 10.88 6.10
CA LEU A 122 -4.03 11.10 6.93
C LEU A 122 -3.84 10.49 8.33
N THR A 123 -3.30 9.27 8.40
CA THR A 123 -2.99 8.60 9.67
C THR A 123 -1.99 9.41 10.48
N PHE A 124 -0.94 9.94 9.83
CA PHE A 124 0.01 10.85 10.47
C PHE A 124 -0.66 12.13 10.99
N VAL A 125 -1.49 12.80 10.19
CA VAL A 125 -2.19 14.02 10.59
C VAL A 125 -3.15 13.77 11.75
N LEU A 126 -3.96 12.71 11.68
CA LEU A 126 -4.89 12.33 12.75
C LEU A 126 -4.16 12.03 14.04
N GLN A 127 -3.07 11.29 13.96
CA GLN A 127 -2.28 10.93 15.12
C GLN A 127 -1.56 12.14 15.73
N TRP A 128 -1.03 13.04 14.90
CA TRP A 128 -0.48 14.31 15.34
C TRP A 128 -1.53 15.18 16.04
N ALA A 129 -2.72 15.31 15.44
CA ALA A 129 -3.84 16.06 16.03
C ALA A 129 -4.26 15.44 17.36
N VAL A 130 -4.40 14.11 17.42
CA VAL A 130 -4.78 13.41 18.65
C VAL A 130 -3.74 13.61 19.74
N GLY A 131 -2.45 13.43 19.44
CA GLY A 131 -1.38 13.71 20.40
C GLY A 131 -1.31 15.18 20.84
N ARG A 132 -1.72 16.11 19.97
CA ARG A 132 -1.73 17.56 20.23
C ARG A 132 -2.91 18.02 21.10
N PHE A 133 -4.08 17.41 20.93
CA PHE A 133 -5.34 17.82 21.54
C PHE A 133 -5.81 16.88 22.66
N PHE A 134 -5.54 15.58 22.54
CA PHE A 134 -5.93 14.54 23.48
C PHE A 134 -4.66 13.95 24.12
N ARG A 135 -4.17 14.60 25.18
CA ARG A 135 -2.95 14.19 25.93
C ARG A 135 -3.11 12.89 26.73
N SER A 136 -4.30 12.31 26.74
CA SER A 136 -4.63 11.10 27.49
C SER A 136 -4.20 9.86 26.71
N ALA A 137 -3.48 8.96 27.36
CA ALA A 137 -3.15 7.61 26.87
C ALA A 137 -4.39 6.70 26.85
N ALA A 138 -5.53 7.19 26.37
CA ALA A 138 -6.64 6.35 25.94
C ALA A 138 -6.03 5.24 25.08
N SER A 139 -6.31 3.97 25.45
CA SER A 139 -5.50 2.86 24.96
C SER A 139 -5.35 2.95 23.45
N GLN A 140 -4.12 2.94 22.98
CA GLN A 140 -3.74 3.11 21.58
C GLN A 140 -4.58 2.22 20.66
N PHE A 141 -4.87 1.01 21.13
CA PHE A 141 -5.78 0.07 20.51
C PHE A 141 -7.25 0.57 20.44
N ALA A 142 -7.79 1.12 21.52
CA ALA A 142 -9.12 1.73 21.51
C ALA A 142 -9.20 2.92 20.54
N PHE A 143 -8.16 3.74 20.43
CA PHE A 143 -8.11 4.80 19.43
C PHE A 143 -8.21 4.24 18.01
N VAL A 144 -7.40 3.23 17.68
CA VAL A 144 -7.43 2.59 16.35
C VAL A 144 -8.80 1.94 16.09
N CYS A 145 -9.40 1.29 17.09
CA CYS A 145 -10.73 0.69 16.96
C CYS A 145 -11.83 1.75 16.80
N ALA A 146 -11.75 2.86 17.52
CA ALA A 146 -12.68 3.98 17.39
C ALA A 146 -12.57 4.63 16.01
N ALA A 147 -11.34 4.88 15.54
CA ALA A 147 -11.09 5.37 14.19
C ALA A 147 -11.64 4.40 13.14
N ALA A 148 -11.38 3.09 13.27
CA ALA A 148 -11.93 2.07 12.39
C ALA A 148 -13.47 2.12 12.35
N ALA A 149 -14.12 2.19 13.52
CA ALA A 149 -15.57 2.26 13.63
C ALA A 149 -16.16 3.53 13.00
N VAL A 150 -15.56 4.70 13.28
CA VAL A 150 -15.97 5.99 12.71
C VAL A 150 -15.83 5.96 11.19
N PHE A 151 -14.67 5.55 10.67
CA PHE A 151 -14.47 5.46 9.22
C PHE A 151 -15.37 4.43 8.56
N PHE A 152 -15.75 3.36 9.28
CA PHE A 152 -16.67 2.37 8.76
C PHE A 152 -18.11 2.92 8.72
N ALA A 153 -18.53 3.64 9.75
CA ALA A 153 -19.81 4.34 9.76
C ALA A 153 -19.88 5.37 8.62
N VAL A 154 -18.82 6.16 8.41
CA VAL A 154 -18.72 7.08 7.27
C VAL A 154 -18.79 6.33 5.95
N ARG A 155 -18.08 5.20 5.80
CA ARG A 155 -18.13 4.36 4.59
C ARG A 155 -19.56 3.86 4.31
N LEU A 156 -20.30 3.43 5.32
CA LEU A 156 -21.68 2.97 5.16
C LEU A 156 -22.65 4.12 4.88
N ALA A 157 -22.46 5.28 5.51
CA ALA A 157 -23.33 6.44 5.36
C ALA A 157 -23.11 7.19 4.03
N MET A 158 -21.88 7.21 3.51
CA MET A 158 -21.50 8.00 2.36
C MET A 158 -22.39 7.78 1.11
N PRO A 159 -22.75 6.54 0.71
CA PRO A 159 -23.67 6.32 -0.40
C PRO A 159 -25.04 6.98 -0.18
N TYR A 160 -25.57 6.95 1.04
CA TYR A 160 -26.87 7.55 1.38
C TYR A 160 -26.83 9.08 1.39
N VAL A 161 -25.70 9.67 1.77
CA VAL A 161 -25.55 11.14 1.85
C VAL A 161 -25.25 11.75 0.49
N VAL A 162 -24.37 11.13 -0.28
CA VAL A 162 -23.85 11.70 -1.53
C VAL A 162 -24.76 11.39 -2.72
N SER A 163 -25.39 10.22 -2.75
CA SER A 163 -26.25 9.82 -3.87
C SER A 163 -27.34 8.83 -3.44
N PRO A 164 -28.33 9.27 -2.64
CA PRO A 164 -29.39 8.39 -2.14
C PRO A 164 -30.18 7.70 -3.28
N GLN A 165 -30.32 8.36 -4.43
CA GLN A 165 -31.00 7.84 -5.62
C GLN A 165 -30.23 6.69 -6.29
N ASN A 166 -28.90 6.59 -6.12
CA ASN A 166 -28.07 5.56 -6.76
C ASN A 166 -28.17 4.19 -6.07
N LEU A 167 -28.81 4.10 -4.90
CA LEU A 167 -29.05 2.84 -4.20
C LEU A 167 -30.15 2.00 -4.86
N GLU A 168 -31.00 2.64 -5.66
CA GLU A 168 -32.08 1.99 -6.42
C GLU A 168 -31.59 1.43 -7.77
N PHE A 169 -30.40 1.86 -8.23
CA PHE A 169 -29.85 1.46 -9.52
C PHE A 169 -28.66 0.51 -9.36
N THR A 170 -28.57 -0.44 -10.29
CA THR A 170 -27.59 -1.52 -10.49
C THR A 170 -26.17 -1.37 -9.91
N PRO A 171 -25.43 -2.49 -9.66
CA PRO A 171 -24.06 -2.51 -9.10
C PRO A 171 -23.01 -1.58 -9.74
N THR A 172 -23.27 -1.06 -10.94
CA THR A 172 -22.46 -0.09 -11.67
C THR A 172 -22.52 1.34 -11.11
N SER A 173 -23.63 1.79 -10.50
CA SER A 173 -23.78 3.13 -9.88
C SER A 173 -22.93 3.26 -8.60
N LEU A 174 -22.73 2.14 -7.89
CA LEU A 174 -21.93 2.05 -6.67
C LEU A 174 -20.42 1.97 -6.94
N ARG A 175 -19.98 1.93 -8.21
CA ARG A 175 -18.56 1.87 -8.58
C ARG A 175 -17.78 3.06 -8.07
N VAL A 176 -18.35 4.26 -8.10
CA VAL A 176 -17.67 5.48 -7.61
C VAL A 176 -17.27 5.31 -6.14
N PHE A 177 -18.17 4.79 -5.31
CA PHE A 177 -17.92 4.52 -3.89
C PHE A 177 -16.95 3.34 -3.67
N GLN A 178 -17.05 2.30 -4.51
CA GLN A 178 -16.12 1.18 -4.50
C GLN A 178 -14.69 1.63 -4.85
N THR A 179 -14.53 2.57 -5.77
CA THR A 179 -13.24 3.15 -6.16
C THR A 179 -12.83 4.36 -5.33
N ASN A 180 -13.56 4.66 -4.25
CA ASN A 180 -13.23 5.80 -3.41
C ASN A 180 -12.17 5.39 -2.37
N PRO A 181 -11.00 6.07 -2.32
CA PRO A 181 -9.98 5.83 -1.31
C PRO A 181 -10.48 5.95 0.14
N LEU A 182 -11.43 6.87 0.40
CA LEU A 182 -12.04 7.07 1.70
C LEU A 182 -12.84 5.85 2.15
N ALA A 183 -13.50 5.16 1.22
CA ALA A 183 -14.18 3.91 1.51
C ALA A 183 -13.20 2.85 2.02
N MET A 184 -11.90 2.92 1.68
CA MET A 184 -10.90 1.93 2.08
C MET A 184 -10.19 2.25 3.40
N ILE A 185 -10.30 3.47 3.93
CA ILE A 185 -9.76 3.87 5.25
C ILE A 185 -10.13 2.87 6.36
N PRO A 186 -11.40 2.48 6.58
CA PRO A 186 -11.74 1.63 7.71
C PRO A 186 -11.05 0.27 7.63
N LEU A 187 -10.84 -0.28 6.44
CA LEU A 187 -10.15 -1.55 6.25
C LEU A 187 -8.67 -1.43 6.62
N PHE A 188 -8.03 -0.31 6.25
CA PHE A 188 -6.67 0.00 6.68
C PHE A 188 -6.56 0.08 8.22
N TYR A 189 -7.49 0.77 8.89
CA TYR A 189 -7.50 0.86 10.36
C TYR A 189 -7.84 -0.49 11.04
N ILE A 190 -8.72 -1.31 10.46
CA ILE A 190 -8.92 -2.69 10.91
C ILE A 190 -7.61 -3.47 10.81
N GLY A 191 -6.87 -3.32 9.71
CA GLY A 191 -5.53 -3.87 9.55
C GLY A 191 -4.60 -3.47 10.68
N ILE A 192 -4.52 -2.16 10.99
CA ILE A 192 -3.70 -1.65 12.10
C ILE A 192 -4.15 -2.28 13.42
N ALA A 193 -5.45 -2.36 13.71
CA ALA A 193 -5.94 -2.99 14.95
C ALA A 193 -5.48 -4.46 15.06
N LEU A 194 -5.49 -5.19 13.95
CA LEU A 194 -5.06 -6.59 13.89
C LEU A 194 -3.55 -6.75 14.15
N SER A 195 -2.74 -5.71 13.95
CA SER A 195 -1.29 -5.75 14.21
C SER A 195 -0.95 -5.80 15.70
N ALA A 196 -1.83 -5.31 16.57
CA ALA A 196 -1.68 -5.14 18.02
C ALA A 196 -1.59 -6.44 18.84
N GLU A 197 -1.47 -7.59 18.18
CA GLU A 197 -1.37 -8.93 18.79
C GLU A 197 -2.42 -9.21 19.89
N PRO A 198 -3.71 -9.16 19.56
CA PRO A 198 -4.77 -9.43 20.52
C PRO A 198 -4.60 -10.78 21.24
N ARG A 199 -4.90 -10.77 22.54
CA ARG A 199 -5.05 -12.00 23.37
C ARG A 199 -6.11 -12.92 22.76
N ARG A 200 -6.05 -14.23 23.06
CA ARG A 200 -6.92 -15.25 22.45
C ARG A 200 -8.42 -14.91 22.48
N GLY A 201 -8.95 -14.43 23.62
CA GLY A 201 -10.35 -14.00 23.72
C GLY A 201 -10.66 -12.77 22.86
N MET A 202 -9.74 -11.80 22.80
CA MET A 202 -9.89 -10.60 21.97
C MET A 202 -9.82 -10.91 20.47
N ARG A 203 -9.10 -11.96 20.05
CA ARG A 203 -9.10 -12.41 18.65
C ARG A 203 -10.49 -12.83 18.18
N LEU A 204 -11.21 -13.58 19.01
CA LEU A 204 -12.58 -14.01 18.69
C LEU A 204 -13.53 -12.81 18.66
N ALA A 205 -13.42 -11.90 19.63
CA ALA A 205 -14.23 -10.68 19.64
C ALA A 205 -13.96 -9.80 18.40
N MET A 206 -12.70 -9.64 18.00
CA MET A 206 -12.33 -8.91 16.79
C MET A 206 -12.83 -9.62 15.52
N LEU A 207 -12.73 -10.95 15.45
CA LEU A 207 -13.27 -11.71 14.32
C LEU A 207 -14.78 -11.52 14.22
N ALA A 208 -15.51 -11.64 15.33
CA ALA A 208 -16.95 -11.44 15.38
C ALA A 208 -17.33 -10.01 14.98
N ALA A 209 -16.61 -9.01 15.49
CA ALA A 209 -16.81 -7.61 15.10
C ALA A 209 -16.58 -7.39 13.60
N ILE A 210 -15.47 -7.90 13.05
CA ILE A 210 -15.17 -7.78 11.61
C ILE A 210 -16.17 -8.56 10.76
N ALA A 211 -16.65 -9.72 11.22
CA ALA A 211 -17.70 -10.47 10.54
C ALA A 211 -19.02 -9.68 10.54
N GLY A 212 -19.40 -9.06 11.65
CA GLY A 212 -20.56 -8.17 11.72
C GLY A 212 -20.43 -6.97 10.78
N LEU A 213 -19.27 -6.32 10.76
CA LEU A 213 -18.97 -5.24 9.81
C LEU A 213 -19.05 -5.73 8.36
N ALA A 214 -18.50 -6.92 8.06
CA ALA A 214 -18.60 -7.52 6.74
C ALA A 214 -20.06 -7.81 6.35
N MET A 215 -20.92 -8.24 7.27
CA MET A 215 -22.35 -8.41 7.00
C MET A 215 -23.03 -7.09 6.66
N LEU A 216 -22.74 -6.01 7.40
CA LEU A 216 -23.24 -4.66 7.10
C LEU A 216 -22.75 -4.12 5.76
N ASN A 217 -21.61 -4.60 5.27
CA ASN A 217 -21.03 -4.23 3.99
C ASN A 217 -21.71 -4.92 2.78
N VAL A 218 -22.44 -6.02 2.98
CA VAL A 218 -23.10 -6.80 1.91
C VAL A 218 -24.08 -5.98 1.06
N PRO A 219 -25.05 -5.23 1.63
CA PRO A 219 -26.05 -4.52 0.82
C PRO A 219 -25.45 -3.42 -0.07
N ILE A 220 -24.28 -2.88 0.29
CA ILE A 220 -23.67 -1.73 -0.40
C ILE A 220 -22.52 -2.17 -1.33
N PHE A 221 -21.72 -3.15 -0.90
CA PHE A 221 -20.48 -3.52 -1.59
C PHE A 221 -20.47 -4.98 -2.05
N GLY A 222 -21.58 -5.71 -1.84
CA GLY A 222 -21.78 -7.07 -2.29
C GLY A 222 -21.13 -8.14 -1.40
N LEU A 223 -21.67 -9.36 -1.51
CA LEU A 223 -21.22 -10.52 -0.75
C LEU A 223 -19.74 -10.84 -0.98
N TYR A 224 -19.26 -10.72 -2.22
CA TYR A 224 -17.87 -11.01 -2.58
C TYR A 224 -16.88 -10.15 -1.77
N SER A 225 -17.11 -8.84 -1.69
CA SER A 225 -16.25 -7.93 -0.93
C SER A 225 -16.24 -8.29 0.57
N SER A 226 -17.41 -8.55 1.13
CA SER A 226 -17.58 -8.94 2.53
C SER A 226 -16.90 -10.25 2.90
N VAL A 227 -17.01 -11.27 2.05
CA VAL A 227 -16.32 -12.57 2.25
C VAL A 227 -14.81 -12.37 2.28
N PHE A 228 -14.25 -11.56 1.37
CA PHE A 228 -12.82 -11.29 1.34
C PHE A 228 -12.32 -10.55 2.59
N ILE A 229 -13.07 -9.56 3.08
CA ILE A 229 -12.77 -8.84 4.33
C ILE A 229 -12.71 -9.84 5.50
N ALA A 230 -13.76 -10.66 5.67
CA ALA A 230 -13.84 -11.64 6.75
C ALA A 230 -12.75 -12.71 6.65
N ALA A 231 -12.54 -13.28 5.46
CA ALA A 231 -11.53 -14.31 5.22
C ALA A 231 -10.11 -13.79 5.49
N LYS A 232 -9.79 -12.54 5.11
CA LYS A 232 -8.47 -11.96 5.38
C LYS A 232 -8.26 -11.66 6.85
N ALA A 233 -9.27 -11.14 7.54
CA ALA A 233 -9.20 -10.97 8.99
C ALA A 233 -8.97 -12.31 9.70
N PHE A 234 -9.67 -13.37 9.28
CA PHE A 234 -9.44 -14.73 9.79
C PHE A 234 -7.99 -15.19 9.56
N ILE A 235 -7.47 -15.08 8.33
CA ILE A 235 -6.08 -15.43 8.01
C ILE A 235 -5.09 -14.65 8.89
N ILE A 236 -5.27 -13.34 9.05
CA ILE A 236 -4.36 -12.49 9.86
C ILE A 236 -4.43 -12.84 11.36
N LEU A 237 -5.60 -13.24 11.87
CA LEU A 237 -5.78 -13.57 13.28
C LEU A 237 -5.27 -14.97 13.64
N PHE A 238 -5.43 -15.94 12.74
CA PHE A 238 -5.24 -17.37 13.03
C PHE A 238 -4.13 -18.04 12.22
N MET A 239 -3.79 -17.53 11.03
CA MET A 239 -2.78 -18.11 10.13
C MET A 239 -1.55 -17.18 10.02
N ARG A 240 -1.03 -16.74 11.17
CA ARG A 240 0.08 -15.77 11.23
C ARG A 240 1.43 -16.32 10.80
N GLU A 241 1.65 -17.61 11.05
CA GLU A 241 2.94 -18.26 10.83
C GLU A 241 2.71 -19.51 9.99
N VAL A 242 2.96 -19.38 8.69
CA VAL A 242 3.06 -20.53 7.81
C VAL A 242 4.53 -20.96 7.82
N PRO A 243 4.87 -22.16 8.33
CA PRO A 243 6.24 -22.64 8.29
C PRO A 243 6.66 -22.83 6.83
N VAL A 244 7.58 -21.98 6.37
CA VAL A 244 8.16 -22.10 5.02
C VAL A 244 9.40 -22.99 5.12
N PRO A 245 9.49 -24.10 4.36
CA PRO A 245 10.70 -24.91 4.29
C PRO A 245 11.92 -24.04 3.95
N ARG A 246 13.07 -24.31 4.57
CA ARG A 246 14.28 -23.46 4.42
C ARG A 246 14.69 -23.24 2.96
N VAL A 247 14.48 -24.25 2.10
CA VAL A 247 14.74 -24.18 0.66
C VAL A 247 13.86 -23.14 -0.05
N LEU A 248 12.62 -22.98 0.41
CA LEU A 248 11.66 -22.02 -0.14
C LEU A 248 11.71 -20.64 0.54
N ALA A 249 12.39 -20.52 1.69
CA ALA A 249 12.41 -19.26 2.44
C ALA A 249 12.94 -18.08 1.61
N ARG A 250 14.04 -18.28 0.87
CA ARG A 250 14.62 -17.25 0.00
C ARG A 250 13.70 -16.84 -1.16
N PRO A 251 13.20 -17.77 -2.02
CA PRO A 251 12.33 -17.38 -3.13
C PRO A 251 11.02 -16.76 -2.64
N VAL A 252 10.40 -17.29 -1.57
CA VAL A 252 9.16 -16.69 -1.03
C VAL A 252 9.44 -15.30 -0.48
N PHE A 253 10.56 -15.09 0.22
CA PHE A 253 10.95 -13.76 0.70
C PHE A 253 11.19 -12.79 -0.47
N LEU A 254 11.88 -13.23 -1.51
CA LEU A 254 12.18 -12.41 -2.68
C LEU A 254 10.89 -11.99 -3.42
N ILE A 255 9.95 -12.92 -3.60
CA ILE A 255 8.64 -12.65 -4.18
C ILE A 255 7.86 -11.67 -3.29
N ALA A 256 7.85 -11.88 -1.96
CA ALA A 256 7.15 -10.99 -1.03
C ALA A 256 7.74 -9.57 -1.05
N ALA A 257 9.07 -9.44 -1.03
CA ALA A 257 9.76 -8.16 -1.14
C ALA A 257 9.49 -7.46 -2.49
N SER A 258 9.35 -8.26 -3.56
CA SER A 258 9.11 -7.76 -4.91
C SER A 258 7.64 -7.54 -5.23
N SER A 259 6.71 -7.95 -4.36
CA SER A 259 5.25 -7.95 -4.61
C SER A 259 4.72 -6.67 -5.24
N LEU A 260 5.09 -5.49 -4.70
CA LEU A 260 4.71 -4.21 -5.26
C LEU A 260 5.20 -4.05 -6.71
N TYR A 261 6.48 -4.34 -6.96
CA TYR A 261 7.08 -4.28 -8.30
C TYR A 261 6.47 -5.30 -9.26
N ILE A 262 6.13 -6.49 -8.76
CA ILE A 262 5.43 -7.51 -9.54
C ILE A 262 4.12 -6.93 -10.05
N TYR A 263 3.30 -6.32 -9.18
CA TYR A 263 2.06 -5.68 -9.61
C TYR A 263 2.31 -4.59 -10.65
N LEU A 264 3.25 -3.67 -10.38
CA LEU A 264 3.59 -2.57 -11.28
C LEU A 264 3.92 -3.08 -12.69
N VAL A 265 4.83 -4.06 -12.78
CA VAL A 265 5.36 -4.56 -14.06
C VAL A 265 4.45 -5.58 -14.73
N HIS A 266 3.55 -6.24 -13.99
CA HIS A 266 2.63 -7.24 -14.55
C HIS A 266 1.83 -6.70 -15.73
N THR A 267 1.46 -5.41 -15.69
CA THR A 267 0.74 -4.73 -16.78
C THR A 267 1.61 -4.43 -17.99
N TRP A 268 2.90 -4.16 -17.79
CA TRP A 268 3.88 -3.93 -18.86
C TRP A 268 4.28 -5.23 -19.54
N VAL A 269 4.16 -6.36 -18.85
CA VAL A 269 4.45 -7.70 -19.38
C VAL A 269 3.24 -8.28 -20.11
N ASP A 270 2.03 -8.07 -19.59
CA ASP A 270 0.79 -8.65 -20.14
C ASP A 270 0.58 -8.29 -21.61
N ARG A 271 0.65 -7.00 -21.98
CA ARG A 271 0.41 -6.55 -23.37
C ARG A 271 1.41 -7.11 -24.39
N PRO A 272 2.74 -6.99 -24.21
CA PRO A 272 3.69 -7.64 -25.10
C PRO A 272 3.49 -9.15 -25.17
N LEU A 273 3.20 -9.81 -24.03
CA LEU A 273 2.99 -11.24 -24.03
C LEU A 273 1.71 -11.62 -24.79
N GLN A 274 0.63 -10.85 -24.69
CA GLN A 274 -0.57 -11.03 -25.52
C GLN A 274 -0.24 -10.89 -27.01
N ALA A 275 0.59 -9.92 -27.39
CA ALA A 275 0.97 -9.71 -28.79
C ALA A 275 1.86 -10.83 -29.35
N LEU A 276 2.72 -11.41 -28.52
CA LEU A 276 3.68 -12.45 -28.91
C LEU A 276 3.13 -13.87 -28.79
N THR A 277 1.99 -14.07 -28.13
CA THR A 277 1.42 -15.39 -27.86
C THR A 277 0.32 -15.75 -28.87
N PRO A 278 0.39 -16.92 -29.53
CA PRO A 278 -0.66 -17.42 -30.42
C PRO A 278 -2.03 -17.53 -29.73
N ASP A 279 -3.12 -17.32 -30.49
CA ASP A 279 -4.50 -17.36 -29.99
C ASP A 279 -4.86 -18.65 -29.25
N ALA A 280 -4.39 -19.79 -29.75
CA ALA A 280 -4.60 -21.10 -29.14
C ALA A 280 -4.08 -21.16 -27.69
N ILE A 281 -3.01 -20.43 -27.39
CA ILE A 281 -2.45 -20.35 -26.04
C ILE A 281 -3.15 -19.26 -25.22
N ARG A 282 -3.52 -18.12 -25.83
CA ARG A 282 -4.22 -17.00 -25.16
C ARG A 282 -5.53 -17.44 -24.49
N GLY A 283 -6.29 -18.33 -25.13
CA GLY A 283 -7.53 -18.88 -24.59
C GLY A 283 -7.36 -19.99 -23.53
N SER A 284 -6.13 -20.42 -23.26
CA SER A 284 -5.82 -21.52 -22.36
C SER A 284 -5.40 -21.06 -20.95
N ILE A 285 -5.41 -21.97 -19.98
CA ILE A 285 -4.90 -21.74 -18.62
C ILE A 285 -3.38 -21.45 -18.59
N VAL A 286 -2.65 -21.81 -19.65
CA VAL A 286 -1.20 -21.60 -19.75
C VAL A 286 -0.87 -20.12 -19.84
N PHE A 287 -1.70 -19.32 -20.53
CA PHE A 287 -1.42 -17.91 -20.72
C PHE A 287 -1.39 -17.11 -19.39
N PRO A 288 -2.40 -17.20 -18.50
CA PRO A 288 -2.33 -16.59 -17.17
C PRO A 288 -1.11 -17.00 -16.34
N VAL A 289 -0.69 -18.27 -16.44
CA VAL A 289 0.52 -18.78 -15.75
C VAL A 289 1.77 -18.10 -16.31
N LEU A 290 1.89 -18.01 -17.63
CA LEU A 290 3.02 -17.33 -18.28
C LEU A 290 3.10 -15.84 -17.89
N VAL A 291 1.97 -15.11 -17.95
CA VAL A 291 1.91 -13.69 -17.55
C VAL A 291 2.29 -13.53 -16.07
N THR A 292 1.85 -14.44 -15.21
CA THR A 292 2.19 -14.46 -13.78
C THR A 292 3.68 -14.66 -13.57
N VAL A 293 4.25 -15.70 -14.16
CA VAL A 293 5.67 -16.05 -14.01
C VAL A 293 6.56 -14.93 -14.56
N ALA A 294 6.24 -14.42 -15.75
CA ALA A 294 6.97 -13.30 -16.35
C ALA A 294 6.86 -12.04 -15.47
N GLY A 295 5.66 -11.72 -14.96
CA GLY A 295 5.47 -10.62 -14.01
C GLY A 295 6.29 -10.76 -12.74
N ILE A 296 6.37 -11.96 -12.16
CA ILE A 296 7.20 -12.25 -10.98
C ILE A 296 8.67 -11.95 -11.27
N PHE A 297 9.21 -12.51 -12.35
CA PHE A 297 10.62 -12.32 -12.72
C PHE A 297 10.94 -10.86 -13.04
N SER A 298 10.10 -10.19 -13.83
CA SER A 298 10.29 -8.78 -14.17
C SER A 298 10.18 -7.87 -12.95
N GLY A 299 9.27 -8.15 -12.02
CA GLY A 299 9.17 -7.42 -10.75
C GLY A 299 10.40 -7.57 -9.87
N ILE A 300 10.92 -8.81 -9.73
CA ILE A 300 12.17 -9.09 -9.02
C ILE A 300 13.35 -8.34 -9.66
N ALA A 301 13.47 -8.41 -10.99
CA ALA A 301 14.53 -7.75 -11.74
C ALA A 301 14.47 -6.21 -11.60
N LEU A 302 13.27 -5.63 -11.63
CA LEU A 302 13.07 -4.21 -11.41
C LEU A 302 13.48 -3.79 -10.01
N MET A 303 13.02 -4.51 -8.98
CA MET A 303 13.41 -4.25 -7.59
C MET A 303 14.93 -4.27 -7.43
N ALA A 304 15.59 -5.33 -7.88
CA ALA A 304 17.05 -5.46 -7.79
C ALA A 304 17.80 -4.35 -8.55
N SER A 305 17.24 -3.87 -9.65
CA SER A 305 17.84 -2.77 -10.44
C SER A 305 17.70 -1.42 -9.74
N LEU A 306 16.54 -1.15 -9.14
CA LEU A 306 16.29 0.07 -8.38
C LEU A 306 17.09 0.10 -7.06
N GLU A 307 17.23 -1.02 -6.38
CA GLU A 307 18.09 -1.13 -5.20
C GLU A 307 19.56 -0.86 -5.54
N ARG A 308 20.05 -1.44 -6.65
CA ARG A 308 21.39 -1.14 -7.16
C ARG A 308 21.54 0.35 -7.48
N ALA A 309 20.62 0.95 -8.23
CA ALA A 309 20.66 2.37 -8.55
C ALA A 309 20.66 3.25 -7.29
N ARG A 310 19.84 2.91 -6.29
CA ARG A 310 19.78 3.60 -5.00
C ARG A 310 21.10 3.53 -4.24
N MET A 311 21.80 2.40 -4.29
CA MET A 311 23.11 2.26 -3.65
C MET A 311 24.17 3.13 -4.32
N HIS A 312 24.24 3.14 -5.66
CA HIS A 312 25.17 4.01 -6.40
C HIS A 312 24.89 5.49 -6.12
N TRP A 313 23.63 5.91 -6.20
CA TRP A 313 23.23 7.29 -5.90
C TRP A 313 23.64 7.74 -4.48
N ARG A 314 23.51 6.86 -3.48
CA ARG A 314 23.96 7.17 -2.11
C ARG A 314 25.47 7.32 -2.00
N GLN A 315 26.23 6.50 -2.73
CA GLN A 315 27.69 6.60 -2.77
C GLN A 315 28.13 7.90 -3.45
N ASP A 316 27.47 8.28 -4.55
CA ASP A 316 27.73 9.52 -5.27
C ASP A 316 27.43 10.74 -4.41
N LEU A 317 26.27 10.80 -3.76
CA LEU A 317 25.94 11.87 -2.81
C LEU A 317 26.91 11.95 -1.64
N ALA A 318 27.35 10.81 -1.10
CA ALA A 318 28.35 10.80 -0.02
C ALA A 318 29.73 11.27 -0.52
N SER A 319 30.07 11.01 -1.79
CA SER A 319 31.28 11.52 -2.42
C SER A 319 31.21 13.03 -2.62
N LEU A 320 30.07 13.55 -3.10
CA LEU A 320 29.82 14.97 -3.31
C LEU A 320 29.83 15.73 -1.99
N ALA A 321 29.16 15.21 -0.95
CA ALA A 321 29.15 15.79 0.37
C ALA A 321 30.56 15.84 1.00
N ARG A 322 31.42 14.86 0.73
CA ARG A 322 32.83 14.89 1.16
C ARG A 322 33.63 15.96 0.42
N ARG A 323 33.37 16.18 -0.87
CA ARG A 323 34.01 17.24 -1.67
C ARG A 323 33.54 18.64 -1.29
N LEU A 324 32.26 18.79 -0.93
CA LEU A 324 31.66 20.07 -0.54
C LEU A 324 31.84 20.42 0.93
N ARG A 325 32.34 19.49 1.77
CA ARG A 325 32.77 19.86 3.12
C ARG A 325 33.88 20.88 2.95
N PRO A 326 33.72 22.14 3.40
CA PRO A 326 34.79 23.11 3.32
C PRO A 326 36.01 22.45 3.94
N HIS A 327 37.16 22.52 3.26
CA HIS A 327 38.43 22.20 3.89
C HIS A 327 38.44 23.02 5.18
N ARG A 328 38.17 22.36 6.32
CA ARG A 328 38.43 22.93 7.63
C ARG A 328 39.92 23.22 7.56
N VAL A 329 40.26 24.47 7.29
CA VAL A 329 41.63 24.95 7.30
C VAL A 329 42.11 24.59 8.70
N ARG A 330 42.94 23.55 8.79
CA ARG A 330 43.62 23.13 10.02
C ARG A 330 44.74 24.15 10.34
N GLY A 331 44.40 25.42 10.26
CA GLY A 331 45.33 26.54 10.38
C GLY A 331 44.62 27.70 11.04
N ALA A 332 44.55 27.64 12.37
CA ALA A 332 44.42 28.76 13.32
C ALA A 332 44.04 28.19 14.71
N ALA A 333 44.89 27.32 15.24
CA ALA A 333 45.02 27.14 16.68
C ALA A 333 46.52 27.22 16.96
N GLU A 334 47.07 28.39 16.65
CA GLU A 334 48.40 28.78 17.14
C GLU A 334 48.33 28.87 18.67
N GLU A 335 49.39 28.34 19.26
CA GLU A 335 49.77 28.18 20.66
C GLU A 335 49.11 29.12 21.70
N PRO A 336 48.55 28.58 22.79
CA PRO A 336 48.43 29.34 24.02
C PRO A 336 49.82 29.48 24.65
N SER A 337 50.41 30.66 24.47
CA SER A 337 51.20 31.42 25.45
C SER A 337 52.08 30.61 26.43
N LYS A 338 53.38 30.59 26.15
CA LYS A 338 54.46 30.18 27.07
C LYS A 338 54.85 31.24 28.11
N TYR A 339 54.00 32.22 28.45
CA TYR A 339 54.35 33.22 29.47
C TYR A 339 53.22 33.47 30.48
N ARG A 340 53.29 32.76 31.60
CA ARG A 340 52.94 33.29 32.94
C ARG A 340 54.00 32.80 33.93
N ARG A 341 54.88 33.72 34.32
CA ARG A 341 55.59 33.69 35.60
C ARG A 341 54.74 34.40 36.64
#